data_AF-A0A0D2I862-F1
#
_entry.id   AF-A0A0D2I862-F1
#
_cell.length_a   1.000
_cell.length_b   1.000
_cell.length_c   1.000
_cell.angle_alpha   90.00
_cell.angle_beta   90.00
_cell.angle_gamma   90.00
#
_symmetry.space_group_name_H-M   'P 1'
#
loop_
_entity.id
_entity.type
_entity.pdbx_description
1 polymer ?
#
loop_
_entity_poly.entity_id
_entity_poly.type
_entity_poly.pdbx_seq_one_letter_code
_entity_poly.pdbx_strand_id
1 'polypeptide(L)'
;MPDTNSKSTTTTTNTSTTTKAPKRIHQVVKLKREHYEAYKACHQAVWPEVLEQIKASHIEDYSISYEPCSGLLFASFKYTGIDFAADMTRTREHGPTREWWKMTDGFQESLNEGAVSSEMGGVNGTPGWWKEMEEVFHLP
;
A
#
# COMPACT_ATOMS: atom_id res chain seq x y z
N MET A 1 63.76 13.49 -12.61
CA MET A 1 62.32 13.37 -12.90
C MET A 1 61.88 11.96 -12.52
N PRO A 2 60.93 11.79 -11.60
CA PRO A 2 60.38 10.47 -11.27
C PRO A 2 59.10 10.22 -12.07
N ASP A 3 59.05 9.09 -12.77
CA ASP A 3 57.80 8.58 -13.35
C ASP A 3 57.10 7.65 -12.36
N THR A 4 55.81 7.93 -12.25
CA THR A 4 54.81 7.42 -11.34
C THR A 4 54.23 6.05 -11.76
N ASN A 5 53.58 5.43 -10.76
CA ASN A 5 52.40 4.55 -10.88
C ASN A 5 52.66 3.07 -11.21
N SER A 6 51.95 2.08 -10.67
CA SER A 6 50.67 2.09 -9.96
C SER A 6 50.52 0.78 -9.17
N LYS A 7 50.14 0.85 -7.89
CA LYS A 7 49.68 -0.33 -7.13
C LYS A 7 48.19 -0.52 -7.42
N SER A 8 47.84 -1.62 -8.06
CA SER A 8 46.45 -2.04 -8.26
C SER A 8 45.87 -2.49 -6.91
N THR A 9 44.91 -1.73 -6.39
CA THR A 9 44.10 -2.10 -5.23
C THR A 9 42.80 -2.71 -5.76
N THR A 10 42.64 -4.02 -5.59
CA THR A 10 41.40 -4.73 -5.89
C THR A 10 40.35 -4.33 -4.85
N THR A 11 39.41 -3.48 -5.26
CA THR A 11 38.21 -3.17 -4.47
C THR A 11 37.19 -4.28 -4.65
N THR A 12 37.05 -5.15 -3.65
CA THR A 12 35.95 -6.11 -3.54
C THR A 12 34.66 -5.34 -3.23
N THR A 13 33.78 -5.20 -4.21
CA THR A 13 32.44 -4.61 -4.03
C THR A 13 31.54 -5.67 -3.41
N ASN A 14 31.36 -5.63 -2.09
CA ASN A 14 30.31 -6.40 -1.41
C ASN A 14 28.94 -5.77 -1.71
N THR A 15 28.24 -6.29 -2.71
CA THR A 15 26.79 -6.06 -2.86
C THR A 15 26.03 -6.85 -1.80
N SER A 16 25.90 -6.27 -0.61
CA SER A 16 24.95 -6.73 0.41
C SER A 16 23.54 -6.34 -0.04
N THR A 17 22.81 -7.27 -0.64
CA THR A 17 21.37 -7.15 -0.83
C THR A 17 20.69 -7.29 0.53
N THR A 18 20.47 -6.17 1.21
CA THR A 18 19.73 -6.14 2.48
C THR A 18 18.25 -6.41 2.19
N THR A 19 17.82 -7.67 2.24
CA THR A 19 16.40 -8.03 2.22
C THR A 19 15.76 -7.57 3.52
N LYS A 20 14.86 -6.58 3.45
CA LYS A 20 14.04 -6.14 4.59
C LYS A 20 12.96 -7.19 4.85
N ALA A 21 12.74 -7.54 6.13
CA ALA A 21 11.64 -8.43 6.48
C ALA A 21 10.28 -7.81 6.07
N PRO A 22 9.30 -8.60 5.61
CA PRO A 22 7.98 -8.09 5.24
C PRO A 22 7.33 -7.29 6.37
N LYS A 23 6.78 -6.11 6.05
CA LYS A 23 6.02 -5.29 7.01
C LYS A 23 4.54 -5.68 6.92
N ARG A 24 3.92 -6.07 8.03
CA ARG A 24 2.45 -6.15 8.12
C ARG A 24 1.87 -4.76 8.33
N ILE A 25 0.79 -4.48 7.62
CA ILE A 25 0.07 -3.22 7.68
C ILE A 25 -1.39 -3.55 7.98
N HIS A 26 -1.93 -2.85 8.98
CA HIS A 26 -3.32 -2.95 9.41
C HIS A 26 -3.95 -1.58 9.30
N GLN A 27 -5.09 -1.48 8.62
CA GLN A 27 -5.76 -0.20 8.43
C GLN A 27 -7.27 -0.33 8.51
N VAL A 28 -7.94 0.76 8.86
CA VAL A 28 -9.40 0.85 8.92
C VAL A 28 -9.94 2.05 8.15
N VAL A 29 -11.11 1.87 7.56
CA VAL A 29 -11.93 2.94 6.97
C VAL A 29 -13.39 2.66 7.29
N LYS A 30 -14.23 3.70 7.29
CA LYS A 30 -15.66 3.51 7.47
C LYS A 30 -16.32 3.26 6.12
N LEU A 31 -17.24 2.29 6.09
CA LEU A 31 -18.11 2.03 4.95
C LEU A 31 -19.47 2.66 5.22
N LYS A 32 -19.98 3.40 4.23
CA LYS A 32 -21.36 3.87 4.23
C LYS A 32 -22.28 2.66 4.12
N ARG A 33 -23.16 2.45 5.10
CA ARG A 33 -23.92 1.20 5.28
C ARG A 33 -24.75 0.85 4.06
N GLU A 34 -25.30 1.85 3.39
CA GLU A 34 -26.08 1.76 2.14
C GLU A 34 -25.29 1.17 0.97
N HIS A 35 -23.95 1.17 1.02
CA HIS A 35 -23.08 0.66 -0.03
C HIS A 35 -22.49 -0.72 0.27
N TYR A 36 -22.89 -1.39 1.36
CA TYR A 36 -22.34 -2.70 1.73
C TYR A 36 -22.40 -3.73 0.60
N GLU A 37 -23.58 -3.92 -0.01
CA GLU A 37 -23.74 -4.91 -1.07
C GLU A 37 -22.94 -4.54 -2.33
N ALA A 38 -22.90 -3.26 -2.70
CA ALA A 38 -22.11 -2.79 -3.84
C ALA A 38 -20.59 -2.98 -3.60
N TYR A 39 -20.13 -2.67 -2.40
CA TYR A 39 -18.74 -2.86 -1.99
C TYR A 39 -18.33 -4.33 -2.03
N LYS A 40 -19.18 -5.22 -1.48
CA LYS A 40 -18.95 -6.66 -1.50
C LYS A 40 -18.92 -7.21 -2.93
N ALA A 41 -19.89 -6.81 -3.75
CA ALA A 41 -20.00 -7.27 -5.14
C ALA A 41 -18.76 -6.86 -5.97
N CYS A 42 -18.29 -5.61 -5.87
CA CYS A 42 -17.11 -5.21 -6.61
C CYS A 42 -15.85 -5.95 -6.12
N HIS A 43 -15.68 -6.18 -4.81
CA HIS A 43 -14.52 -6.91 -4.27
C HIS A 43 -14.55 -8.42 -4.55
N GLN A 44 -15.69 -8.99 -4.91
CA GLN A 44 -15.77 -10.36 -5.44
C GLN A 44 -15.33 -10.46 -6.91
N ALA A 45 -15.28 -9.33 -7.62
CA ALA A 45 -14.96 -9.21 -9.03
C ALA A 45 -13.96 -8.07 -9.29
N VAL A 46 -12.89 -8.01 -8.48
CA VAL A 46 -11.83 -7.01 -8.64
C VAL A 46 -11.24 -7.11 -10.05
N TRP A 47 -10.99 -5.96 -10.66
CA TRP A 47 -10.44 -5.90 -12.01
C TRP A 47 -9.05 -6.55 -12.06
N PRO A 48 -8.76 -7.41 -13.07
CA PRO A 48 -7.46 -8.07 -13.18
C PRO A 48 -6.26 -7.11 -13.12
N GLU A 49 -6.36 -5.97 -13.79
CA GLU A 49 -5.31 -4.94 -13.86
C GLU A 49 -5.03 -4.32 -12.47
N VAL A 50 -6.08 -4.19 -11.64
CA VAL A 50 -5.92 -3.71 -10.26
C VAL A 50 -5.22 -4.77 -9.41
N LEU A 51 -5.57 -6.05 -9.57
CA LEU A 51 -4.90 -7.15 -8.86
C LEU A 51 -3.43 -7.29 -9.28
N GLU A 52 -3.14 -7.14 -10.57
CA GLU A 52 -1.77 -7.12 -11.10
C GLU A 52 -0.96 -5.95 -10.50
N GLN A 53 -1.53 -4.76 -10.46
CA GLN A 53 -0.88 -3.60 -9.87
C GLN A 53 -0.63 -3.78 -8.36
N ILE A 54 -1.57 -4.35 -7.61
CA ILE A 54 -1.38 -4.66 -6.17
C ILE A 54 -0.17 -5.58 -5.98
N LYS A 55 -0.07 -6.64 -6.79
CA LYS A 55 1.08 -7.57 -6.74
C LYS A 55 2.38 -6.89 -7.16
N ALA A 56 2.36 -6.07 -8.21
CA ALA A 56 3.53 -5.31 -8.69
C ALA A 56 4.02 -4.25 -7.69
N SER A 57 3.17 -3.86 -6.74
CA SER A 57 3.50 -3.00 -5.60
C SER A 57 3.89 -3.79 -4.34
N HIS A 58 4.25 -5.07 -4.49
CA HIS A 58 4.75 -5.96 -3.43
C HIS A 58 3.77 -6.08 -2.24
N ILE A 59 2.47 -6.04 -2.53
CA ILE A 59 1.42 -6.31 -1.54
C ILE A 59 0.99 -7.77 -1.69
N GLU A 60 1.09 -8.50 -0.58
CA GLU A 60 0.76 -9.92 -0.46
C GLU A 60 -0.17 -10.15 0.73
N ASP A 61 -0.85 -11.30 0.76
CA ASP A 61 -1.71 -11.71 1.87
C ASP A 61 -2.75 -10.63 2.25
N TYR A 62 -3.31 -9.98 1.22
CA TYR A 62 -4.23 -8.85 1.39
C TYR A 62 -5.66 -9.32 1.57
N SER A 63 -6.25 -8.96 2.71
CA SER A 63 -7.66 -9.19 3.03
C SER A 63 -8.36 -7.92 3.50
N ILE A 64 -9.67 -7.84 3.26
CA ILE A 64 -10.56 -6.81 3.80
C ILE A 64 -11.77 -7.48 4.45
N SER A 65 -12.00 -7.21 5.73
CA SER A 65 -13.14 -7.69 6.52
C SER A 65 -14.09 -6.53 6.86
N TYR A 66 -15.38 -6.80 7.05
CA TYR A 66 -16.38 -5.80 7.44
C TYR A 66 -17.00 -6.15 8.79
N GLU A 67 -17.08 -5.17 9.70
CA GLU A 67 -17.77 -5.29 11.00
C GLU A 67 -19.08 -4.48 10.95
N PRO A 68 -20.27 -5.12 10.96
CA PRO A 68 -21.55 -4.45 10.71
C PRO A 68 -22.02 -3.46 11.80
N CYS A 69 -21.58 -3.58 13.05
CA CYS A 69 -22.05 -2.72 14.13
C CYS A 69 -21.43 -1.32 14.02
N SER A 70 -20.11 -1.27 13.88
CA SER A 70 -19.32 -0.05 13.69
C SER A 70 -19.36 0.47 12.25
N GLY A 71 -19.63 -0.41 11.28
CA GLY A 71 -19.54 -0.08 9.86
C GLY A 71 -18.10 0.05 9.37
N LEU A 72 -17.13 -0.53 10.08
CA LEU A 72 -15.73 -0.46 9.72
C LEU A 72 -15.34 -1.57 8.75
N LEU A 73 -14.55 -1.19 7.75
CA LEU A 73 -13.73 -2.12 6.98
C LEU A 73 -12.35 -2.19 7.63
N PHE A 74 -11.86 -3.40 7.82
CA PHE A 74 -10.52 -3.70 8.30
C PHE A 74 -9.71 -4.34 7.18
N ALA A 75 -8.65 -3.67 6.75
CA ALA A 75 -7.68 -4.14 5.77
C ALA A 75 -6.41 -4.64 6.47
N SER A 76 -5.91 -5.81 6.09
CA SER A 76 -4.63 -6.35 6.53
C SER A 76 -3.86 -6.93 5.36
N PHE A 77 -2.59 -6.57 5.22
CA PHE A 77 -1.69 -7.09 4.17
C PHE A 77 -0.23 -7.09 4.60
N LYS A 78 0.59 -7.85 3.87
CA LYS A 78 2.05 -7.86 3.98
C LYS A 78 2.64 -7.06 2.83
N TYR A 79 3.51 -6.13 3.16
CA TYR A 79 4.34 -5.43 2.18
C TYR A 79 5.74 -6.06 2.16
N THR A 80 6.13 -6.64 1.02
CA THR A 80 7.39 -7.37 0.82
C THR A 80 8.45 -6.56 0.06
N GLY A 81 8.12 -5.35 -0.39
CA GLY A 81 9.02 -4.48 -1.13
C GLY A 81 10.02 -3.72 -0.25
N ILE A 82 10.92 -2.98 -0.90
CA ILE A 82 11.99 -2.22 -0.23
C ILE A 82 11.72 -0.72 -0.13
N ASP A 83 10.85 -0.17 -0.98
CA ASP A 83 10.50 1.26 -1.01
C ASP A 83 8.98 1.47 -1.17
N PHE A 84 8.29 1.56 -0.03
CA PHE A 84 6.82 1.68 0.00
C PHE A 84 6.35 2.97 -0.68
N ALA A 85 7.12 4.07 -0.56
CA ALA A 85 6.73 5.35 -1.12
C ALA A 85 6.82 5.34 -2.66
N ALA A 86 7.87 4.73 -3.21
CA ALA A 86 8.01 4.54 -4.65
C ALA A 86 6.90 3.62 -5.20
N ASP A 87 6.60 2.53 -4.50
CA ASP A 87 5.56 1.58 -4.91
C ASP A 87 4.17 2.21 -4.90
N MET A 88 3.84 2.96 -3.85
CA MET A 88 2.57 3.70 -3.81
C MET A 88 2.49 4.80 -4.86
N THR A 89 3.62 5.39 -5.26
CA THR A 89 3.65 6.37 -6.36
C THR A 89 3.30 5.73 -7.70
N ARG A 90 3.87 4.57 -8.02
CA ARG A 90 3.48 3.83 -9.23
C ARG A 90 2.02 3.41 -9.20
N THR A 91 1.49 2.99 -8.05
CA THR A 91 0.07 2.68 -7.89
C THR A 91 -0.83 3.88 -8.19
N ARG A 92 -0.46 5.11 -7.77
CA ARG A 92 -1.22 6.33 -8.12
C ARG A 92 -1.15 6.67 -9.61
N GLU A 93 -0.02 6.42 -10.25
CA GLU A 93 0.15 6.65 -11.69
C GLU A 93 -0.61 5.63 -12.55
N HIS A 94 -0.99 4.48 -11.97
CA HIS A 94 -1.75 3.44 -12.65
C HIS A 94 -3.23 3.83 -12.84
N GLY A 95 -3.63 4.03 -14.10
CA GLY A 95 -4.97 4.48 -14.49
C GLY A 95 -6.12 3.64 -13.93
N PRO A 96 -6.15 2.31 -14.17
CA PRO A 96 -7.19 1.43 -13.65
C PRO A 96 -7.31 1.48 -12.12
N THR A 97 -6.20 1.62 -11.40
CA THR A 97 -6.23 1.72 -9.93
C THR A 97 -6.86 3.03 -9.46
N ARG A 98 -6.60 4.16 -10.13
CA ARG A 98 -7.28 5.42 -9.81
C ARG A 98 -8.79 5.35 -10.03
N GLU A 99 -9.23 4.73 -11.12
CA GLU A 99 -10.65 4.56 -11.42
C GLU A 99 -11.33 3.65 -10.40
N TRP A 100 -10.67 2.55 -10.04
CA TRP A 100 -11.10 1.66 -8.97
C TRP A 100 -11.24 2.39 -7.63
N TRP A 101 -10.21 3.15 -7.23
CA TRP A 101 -10.24 3.94 -6.01
C TRP A 101 -11.35 4.99 -6.02
N LYS A 102 -11.53 5.73 -7.11
CA LYS A 102 -12.61 6.71 -7.22
C LYS A 102 -13.99 6.10 -6.98
N MET A 103 -14.22 4.88 -7.48
CA MET A 103 -15.45 4.14 -7.22
C MET A 103 -15.56 3.72 -5.74
N THR A 104 -14.53 3.07 -5.19
CA THR A 104 -14.58 2.53 -3.83
C THR A 104 -14.57 3.62 -2.75
N ASP A 105 -13.87 4.73 -2.96
CA ASP A 105 -13.86 5.90 -2.09
C ASP A 105 -15.28 6.50 -1.99
N GLY A 106 -16.06 6.44 -3.07
CA GLY A 106 -17.47 6.84 -3.09
C GLY A 106 -18.33 6.06 -2.07
N PHE A 107 -17.97 4.81 -1.78
CA PHE A 107 -18.64 3.96 -0.80
C PHE A 107 -18.14 4.19 0.64
N GLN A 108 -17.01 4.85 0.79
CA GLN A 108 -16.27 4.94 2.05
C GLN A 108 -16.31 6.35 2.65
N GLU A 109 -15.87 6.44 3.90
CA GLU A 109 -15.63 7.67 4.62
C GLU A 109 -14.32 7.50 5.40
N SER A 110 -13.34 8.38 5.16
CA SER A 110 -12.06 8.33 5.87
C SER A 110 -12.24 8.67 7.36
N LEU A 111 -11.43 8.03 8.20
CA LEU A 111 -11.31 8.35 9.63
C LEU A 111 -10.18 9.36 9.90
N ASN A 112 -9.40 9.72 8.87
CA ASN A 112 -8.33 10.70 8.99
C ASN A 112 -8.87 12.08 8.64
N GLU A 113 -8.75 13.03 9.57
CA GLU A 113 -9.12 14.42 9.34
C GLU A 113 -8.28 15.01 8.20
N GLY A 114 -8.94 15.64 7.22
CA GLY A 114 -8.28 16.25 6.06
C GLY A 114 -7.89 15.27 4.94
N ALA A 115 -8.23 13.98 5.05
CA ALA A 115 -8.10 13.05 3.93
C ALA A 115 -9.09 13.42 2.81
N VAL A 116 -8.64 13.32 1.55
CA VAL A 116 -9.42 13.74 0.37
C VAL A 116 -9.86 12.55 -0.48
N SER A 117 -8.95 11.62 -0.77
CA SER A 117 -9.20 10.37 -1.51
C SER A 117 -8.02 9.41 -1.32
N SER A 118 -8.17 8.14 -1.72
CA SER A 118 -7.09 7.15 -1.75
C SER A 118 -5.94 7.61 -2.65
N GLU A 119 -6.26 8.24 -3.79
CA GLU A 119 -5.26 8.78 -4.73
C GLU A 119 -4.42 9.90 -4.11
N MET A 120 -5.03 10.77 -3.30
CA MET A 120 -4.31 11.92 -2.70
C MET A 120 -3.49 11.56 -1.46
N GLY A 121 -3.57 10.32 -0.95
CA GLY A 121 -2.84 9.89 0.23
C GLY A 121 -1.32 10.09 0.10
N GLY A 122 -0.76 10.93 0.98
CA GLY A 122 0.66 11.29 1.02
C GLY A 122 1.08 12.38 0.03
N VAL A 123 0.16 12.93 -0.78
CA VAL A 123 0.45 14.01 -1.74
C VAL A 123 0.33 15.36 -1.03
N ASN A 124 1.39 16.17 -1.07
CA ASN A 124 1.43 17.51 -0.46
C ASN A 124 1.02 17.54 1.02
N GLY A 125 1.34 16.49 1.77
CA GLY A 125 0.95 16.36 3.18
C GLY A 125 -0.50 15.93 3.42
N THR A 126 -1.26 15.58 2.38
CA THR A 126 -2.61 15.04 2.52
C THR A 126 -2.56 13.70 3.27
N PRO A 127 -3.34 13.52 4.35
CA PRO A 127 -3.41 12.25 5.06
C PRO A 127 -3.87 11.09 4.18
N GLY A 128 -3.46 9.87 4.54
CA GLY A 128 -3.93 8.66 3.87
C GLY A 128 -5.45 8.49 3.99
N TRP A 129 -6.08 7.84 3.02
CA TRP A 129 -7.52 7.59 3.06
C TRP A 129 -7.92 6.55 4.10
N TRP A 130 -7.12 5.49 4.22
CA TRP A 130 -7.25 4.49 5.27
C TRP A 130 -6.42 4.87 6.50
N LYS A 131 -6.98 4.70 7.69
CA LYS A 131 -6.29 4.99 8.96
C LYS A 131 -5.43 3.80 9.38
N GLU A 132 -4.12 3.99 9.45
CA GLU A 132 -3.18 2.95 9.93
C GLU A 132 -3.40 2.66 11.42
N MET A 133 -3.18 1.39 11.79
CA MET A 133 -3.25 0.91 13.16
C MET A 133 -1.91 0.30 13.58
N GLU A 134 -1.59 0.44 14.87
CA GLU A 134 -0.40 -0.15 15.46
C GLU A 134 -0.55 -1.67 15.60
N GLU A 135 0.43 -2.43 15.11
CA GLU A 135 0.54 -3.84 15.42
C GLU A 135 1.21 -4.02 16.78
N VAL A 136 0.42 -4.41 17.79
CA VAL A 136 0.90 -4.58 19.17
C VAL A 136 1.39 -6.00 19.48
N PHE A 137 1.09 -6.98 18.63
CA PHE A 137 1.47 -8.38 18.79
C PHE A 137 1.49 -9.11 17.45
N HIS A 138 2.46 -10.03 17.29
CA HIS A 138 2.49 -10.99 16.21
C HIS A 138 3.22 -12.26 16.62
N LEU A 139 2.67 -13.42 16.22
CA LEU A 139 3.36 -14.70 16.21
C LEU A 139 3.48 -15.18 14.76
N PRO A 140 4.70 -15.45 14.25
CA PRO A 140 4.93 -15.95 12.89
C PRO A 140 4.28 -17.29 12.58
#